data_AF-A0A8J6V1J7-F1
#
_entry.id   AF-A0A8J6V1J7-F1
#
_cell.length_a   1.000
_cell.length_b   1.000
_cell.length_c   1.000
_cell.angle_alpha   90.00
_cell.angle_beta   90.00
_cell.angle_gamma   90.00
#
_symmetry.space_group_name_H-M   'P 1'
#
loop_
_entity.id
_entity.type
_entity.pdbx_description
1 polymer ?
#
loop_
_entity_poly.entity_id
_entity_poly.type
_entity_poly.pdbx_seq_one_letter_code
_entity_poly.pdbx_strand_id
1 'polypeptide(L)'
;MEDPVSIAVKFWEKSLESSAYFHKQGDEAVKFYIGINTALAAWLLTNAANSPTFIFAVMALGVFGAGHVVYYHNRGFRLQQRANRIAREIAQMLHLSESMKVWDSSDDLKLKNIIIPGHPAAQIAFNALIVLCISFVYAFVLLLKLIGG
;
A
#
# COMPACT_ATOMS: atom_id res chain seq x y z
N MET A 1 28.89 27.84 1.69
CA MET A 1 27.77 27.15 2.37
C MET A 1 26.60 27.16 1.41
N GLU A 2 25.92 26.02 1.21
CA GLU A 2 24.70 26.01 0.39
C GLU A 2 23.61 26.85 1.07
N ASP A 3 22.83 27.57 0.25
CA ASP A 3 21.66 28.32 0.70
C ASP A 3 20.64 27.36 1.35
N PRO A 4 20.14 27.65 2.57
CA PRO A 4 19.10 26.87 3.24
C PRO A 4 17.90 26.52 2.36
N VAL A 5 17.51 27.39 1.44
CA VAL A 5 16.42 27.14 0.48
C VAL A 5 16.79 26.00 -0.47
N SER A 6 18.00 26.01 -1.02
CA SER A 6 18.50 24.96 -1.92
C SER A 6 18.55 23.60 -1.23
N ILE A 7 18.97 23.54 0.04
CA ILE A 7 18.97 22.31 0.84
C ILE A 7 17.55 21.79 1.03
N ALA A 8 16.61 22.69 1.33
CA ALA A 8 15.22 22.34 1.61
C ALA A 8 14.47 21.86 0.35
N VAL A 9 14.74 22.46 -0.81
CA VAL A 9 14.23 22.01 -2.13
C VAL A 9 14.79 20.63 -2.47
N LYS A 10 16.10 20.40 -2.35
CA LYS A 10 16.71 19.07 -2.59
C LYS A 10 16.14 17.99 -1.67
N PHE A 11 15.88 18.32 -0.39
CA PHE A 11 15.25 17.41 0.55
C PHE A 11 13.81 17.07 0.13
N TRP A 12 13.06 18.06 -0.32
CA TRP A 12 11.68 17.89 -0.79
C TRP A 12 11.62 16.96 -2.02
N GLU A 13 12.44 17.24 -3.05
CA GLU A 13 12.51 16.41 -4.27
C GLU A 13 12.85 14.95 -3.95
N LYS A 14 13.88 14.73 -3.13
CA LYS A 14 14.26 13.37 -2.69
C LYS A 14 13.17 12.67 -1.89
N SER A 15 12.39 13.42 -1.10
CA SER A 15 11.29 12.86 -0.31
C SER A 15 10.11 12.45 -1.19
N LEU A 16 9.82 13.21 -2.25
CA LEU A 16 8.82 12.84 -3.26
C LEU A 16 9.24 11.60 -4.06
N GLU A 17 10.50 11.55 -4.50
CA GLU A 17 11.05 10.37 -5.18
C GLU A 17 10.98 9.12 -4.30
N SER A 18 11.39 9.26 -3.03
CA SER A 18 11.30 8.18 -2.04
C SER A 18 9.87 7.73 -1.79
N SER A 19 8.91 8.68 -1.72
CA SER A 19 7.49 8.36 -1.57
C SER A 19 6.96 7.55 -2.77
N ALA A 20 7.23 8.00 -3.99
CA ALA A 20 6.84 7.30 -5.21
C ALA A 20 7.45 5.89 -5.28
N TYR A 21 8.71 5.74 -4.86
CA TYR A 21 9.36 4.44 -4.74
C TYR A 21 8.60 3.50 -3.80
N PHE A 22 8.21 3.95 -2.59
CA PHE A 22 7.49 3.10 -1.65
C PHE A 22 6.07 2.75 -2.13
N HIS A 23 5.38 3.66 -2.81
CA HIS A 23 4.10 3.33 -3.42
C HIS A 23 4.24 2.27 -4.52
N LYS A 24 5.26 2.38 -5.38
CA LYS A 24 5.57 1.35 -6.37
C LYS A 24 5.88 0.00 -5.72
N GLN A 25 6.66 -0.02 -4.62
CA GLN A 25 6.95 -1.25 -3.88
C GLN A 25 5.68 -1.86 -3.26
N GLY A 26 4.74 -1.04 -2.80
CA GLY A 26 3.42 -1.48 -2.36
C GLY A 26 2.64 -2.17 -3.48
N ASP A 27 2.59 -1.56 -4.66
CA ASP A 27 1.92 -2.14 -5.84
C ASP A 27 2.59 -3.43 -6.33
N GLU A 28 3.92 -3.52 -6.29
CA GLU A 28 4.65 -4.75 -6.61
C GLU A 28 4.41 -5.85 -5.58
N ALA A 29 4.31 -5.51 -4.29
CA ALA A 29 3.93 -6.47 -3.25
C ALA A 29 2.54 -7.07 -3.50
N VAL A 30 1.54 -6.25 -3.88
CA VAL A 30 0.21 -6.75 -4.26
C VAL A 30 0.32 -7.81 -5.36
N LYS A 31 1.02 -7.49 -6.46
CA LYS A 31 1.20 -8.40 -7.60
C LYS A 31 1.91 -9.69 -7.19
N PHE A 32 2.94 -9.58 -6.36
CA PHE A 32 3.70 -10.72 -5.86
C PHE A 32 2.83 -11.69 -5.05
N TYR A 33 2.06 -11.20 -4.08
CA TYR A 33 1.19 -12.05 -3.25
C TYR A 33 0.04 -12.66 -4.03
N ILE A 34 -0.54 -11.93 -5.00
CA ILE A 34 -1.53 -12.49 -5.93
C ILE A 34 -0.89 -13.62 -6.75
N GLY A 35 0.34 -13.42 -7.26
CA GLY A 35 1.09 -14.44 -8.00
C GLY A 35 1.37 -15.69 -7.18
N ILE A 36 1.83 -15.54 -5.93
CA ILE A 36 2.06 -16.67 -5.01
C ILE A 36 0.75 -17.42 -4.74
N ASN A 37 -0.32 -16.72 -4.39
CA ASN A 37 -1.62 -17.35 -4.14
C ASN A 37 -2.11 -18.13 -5.37
N THR A 38 -1.95 -17.56 -6.56
CA THR A 38 -2.30 -18.20 -7.83
C THR A 38 -1.48 -19.47 -8.07
N ALA A 39 -0.16 -19.39 -7.94
CA ALA A 39 0.74 -20.52 -8.16
C ALA A 39 0.51 -21.64 -7.14
N LEU A 40 0.32 -21.29 -5.86
CA LEU A 40 0.02 -22.23 -4.79
C LEU A 40 -1.32 -22.95 -5.03
N ALA A 41 -2.37 -22.20 -5.39
CA ALA A 41 -3.66 -22.79 -5.72
C ALA A 41 -3.57 -23.74 -6.92
N ALA A 42 -2.89 -23.34 -8.00
CA ALA A 42 -2.69 -24.17 -9.18
C ALA A 42 -1.92 -25.47 -8.85
N TRP A 43 -0.86 -25.36 -8.06
CA TRP A 43 -0.08 -26.52 -7.62
C TRP A 43 -0.91 -27.48 -6.75
N LEU A 44 -1.73 -26.98 -5.84
CA LEU A 44 -2.60 -27.78 -4.97
C LEU A 44 -3.76 -28.44 -5.74
N LEU A 45 -4.26 -27.77 -6.79
CA LEU A 45 -5.24 -28.36 -7.68
C LEU A 45 -4.67 -29.59 -8.40
N THR A 46 -3.39 -29.58 -8.79
CA THR A 46 -2.76 -30.65 -9.54
C THR A 46 -2.11 -31.75 -8.69
N ASN A 47 -1.66 -31.45 -7.46
CA ASN A 47 -0.90 -32.38 -6.62
C ASN A 47 -1.70 -33.01 -5.46
N ALA A 48 -3.03 -32.92 -5.48
CA ALA A 48 -3.94 -33.65 -4.58
C ALA A 48 -3.60 -33.55 -3.07
N ALA A 49 -3.29 -32.36 -2.59
CA ALA A 49 -3.10 -32.15 -1.15
C ALA A 49 -4.46 -32.15 -0.42
N ASN A 50 -4.85 -33.30 0.14
CA ASN A 50 -6.09 -33.47 0.91
C ASN A 50 -6.01 -32.90 2.34
N SER A 51 -5.14 -31.91 2.58
CA SER A 51 -4.89 -31.40 3.93
C SER A 51 -5.47 -29.99 4.13
N PRO A 52 -6.28 -29.76 5.18
CA PRO A 52 -6.82 -28.45 5.51
C PRO A 52 -5.73 -27.44 5.91
N THR A 53 -4.52 -27.89 6.27
CA THR A 53 -3.39 -27.02 6.61
C THR A 53 -3.04 -26.02 5.50
N PHE A 54 -3.29 -26.38 4.23
CA PHE A 54 -3.00 -25.51 3.09
C PHE A 54 -3.98 -24.34 2.94
N ILE A 55 -5.24 -24.50 3.37
CA ILE A 55 -6.22 -23.42 3.42
C ILE A 55 -5.73 -22.34 4.38
N PHE A 56 -5.24 -22.75 5.55
CA PHE A 56 -4.63 -21.84 6.52
C PHE A 56 -3.37 -21.16 5.99
N ALA A 57 -2.56 -21.86 5.21
CA ALA A 57 -1.37 -21.28 4.58
C ALA A 57 -1.73 -20.15 3.58
N VAL A 58 -2.73 -20.35 2.71
CA VAL A 58 -3.21 -19.33 1.76
C VAL A 58 -3.81 -18.12 2.49
N MET A 59 -4.56 -18.36 3.56
CA MET A 59 -5.11 -17.29 4.40
C MET A 59 -4.01 -16.50 5.12
N ALA A 60 -3.01 -17.21 5.68
CA ALA A 60 -1.86 -16.58 6.34
C ALA A 60 -1.03 -15.74 5.37
N LEU A 61 -0.82 -16.21 4.14
CA LEU A 61 -0.18 -15.44 3.07
C LEU A 61 -0.97 -14.18 2.72
N GLY A 62 -2.30 -14.25 2.72
CA GLY A 62 -3.17 -13.08 2.52
C GLY A 62 -3.01 -12.02 3.60
N VAL A 63 -3.02 -12.43 4.87
CA VAL A 63 -2.83 -11.52 6.02
C VAL A 63 -1.43 -10.90 5.97
N PHE A 64 -0.40 -11.71 5.72
CA PHE A 64 0.98 -11.23 5.63
C PHE A 64 1.17 -10.27 4.45
N GLY A 65 0.61 -10.62 3.28
CA GLY A 65 0.67 -9.78 2.09
C GLY A 65 -0.05 -8.45 2.26
N ALA A 66 -1.24 -8.44 2.85
CA ALA A 66 -1.95 -7.22 3.20
C ALA A 66 -1.13 -6.33 4.14
N GLY A 67 -0.49 -6.93 5.16
CA GLY A 67 0.41 -6.21 6.07
C GLY A 67 1.59 -5.55 5.36
N HIS A 68 2.23 -6.24 4.42
CA HIS A 68 3.33 -5.69 3.61
C HIS A 68 2.89 -4.54 2.70
N VAL A 69 1.74 -4.69 2.03
CA VAL A 69 1.16 -3.62 1.20
C VAL A 69 0.88 -2.38 2.04
N VAL A 70 0.22 -2.57 3.19
CA VAL A 70 -0.08 -1.49 4.14
C VAL A 70 1.19 -0.80 4.62
N TYR A 71 2.23 -1.56 4.95
CA TYR A 71 3.52 -1.02 5.38
C TYR A 71 4.13 -0.09 4.34
N TYR A 72 4.24 -0.54 3.08
CA TYR A 72 4.88 0.23 2.03
C TYR A 72 4.10 1.51 1.68
N HIS A 73 2.79 1.42 1.46
CA HIS A 73 2.03 2.64 1.14
C HIS A 73 1.95 3.60 2.33
N ASN A 74 1.86 3.13 3.58
CA ASN A 74 1.87 4.03 4.74
C ASN A 74 3.21 4.77 4.87
N ARG A 75 4.32 4.08 4.56
CA ARG A 75 5.65 4.69 4.57
C ARG A 75 5.79 5.74 3.46
N GLY A 76 5.34 5.42 2.25
CA GLY A 76 5.30 6.37 1.13
C GLY A 76 4.45 7.60 1.43
N PHE A 77 3.27 7.38 2.02
CA PHE A 77 2.35 8.44 2.39
C PHE A 77 2.92 9.39 3.46
N ARG A 78 3.49 8.85 4.54
CA ARG A 78 4.14 9.66 5.59
C ARG A 78 5.29 10.52 5.06
N LEU A 79 6.05 9.99 4.10
CA LEU A 79 7.13 10.75 3.45
C LEU A 79 6.57 11.88 2.59
N GLN A 80 5.53 11.61 1.81
CA GLN A 80 4.85 12.64 1.00
C GLN A 80 4.29 13.76 1.87
N GLN A 81 3.67 13.44 3.00
CA GLN A 81 3.14 14.43 3.95
C GLN A 81 4.24 15.32 4.54
N ARG A 82 5.35 14.72 4.97
CA ARG A 82 6.51 15.46 5.50
C ARG A 82 7.10 16.36 4.42
N ALA A 83 7.24 15.86 3.20
CA ALA A 83 7.69 16.63 2.05
C ALA A 83 6.78 17.85 1.80
N ASN A 84 5.46 17.63 1.75
CA ASN A 84 4.47 18.69 1.53
C ASN A 84 4.44 19.72 2.66
N ARG A 85 4.64 19.30 3.91
CA ARG A 85 4.75 20.23 5.04
C ARG A 85 5.97 21.14 4.92
N ILE A 86 7.13 20.57 4.60
CA ILE A 86 8.36 21.34 4.42
C ILE A 86 8.23 22.29 3.22
N ALA A 87 7.63 21.84 2.11
CA ALA A 87 7.36 22.71 0.97
C ALA A 87 6.46 23.91 1.33
N ARG A 88 5.45 23.70 2.18
CA ARG A 88 4.61 24.80 2.72
C ARG A 88 5.42 25.78 3.56
N GLU A 89 6.23 25.27 4.49
CA GLU A 89 7.05 26.11 5.36
C GLU A 89 8.05 26.95 4.55
N ILE A 90 8.67 26.38 3.51
CA ILE A 90 9.55 27.12 2.57
C ILE A 90 8.77 28.16 1.77
N ALA A 91 7.61 27.80 1.20
CA ALA A 91 6.80 28.73 0.40
C ALA A 91 6.35 29.94 1.22
N GLN A 92 6.00 29.72 2.50
CA GLN A 92 5.66 30.78 3.45
C GLN A 92 6.87 31.68 3.76
N MET A 93 8.05 31.11 3.99
CA MET A 93 9.29 31.88 4.23
C MET A 93 9.69 32.74 3.03
N LEU A 94 9.37 32.28 1.81
CA LEU A 94 9.74 32.96 0.56
C LEU A 94 8.62 33.82 -0.03
N HIS A 95 7.48 33.95 0.67
CA HIS A 95 6.28 34.66 0.18
C HIS A 95 5.83 34.19 -1.22
N LEU A 96 6.07 32.93 -1.58
CA LEU A 96 5.65 32.36 -2.85
C LEU A 96 4.15 32.01 -2.74
N SER A 97 3.30 32.67 -3.54
CA SER A 97 1.85 32.51 -3.47
C SER A 97 1.39 31.08 -3.71
N GLU A 98 0.46 30.63 -2.86
CA GLU A 98 -0.16 29.31 -2.80
C GLU A 98 -0.70 28.80 -4.15
N SER A 99 0.06 27.94 -4.83
CA SER A 99 -0.48 27.12 -5.94
C SER A 99 -0.26 25.61 -5.73
N MET A 100 0.27 25.19 -4.58
CA MET A 100 0.35 23.77 -4.26
C MET A 100 -0.98 23.29 -3.68
N LYS A 101 -1.65 22.37 -4.39
CA LYS A 101 -2.72 21.53 -3.81
C LYS A 101 -2.10 20.66 -2.73
N VAL A 102 -2.18 21.12 -1.49
CA VAL A 102 -1.68 20.38 -0.34
C VAL A 102 -2.86 19.67 0.32
N TRP A 103 -2.74 18.35 0.46
CA TRP A 103 -3.64 17.58 1.30
C TRP A 103 -3.33 17.89 2.77
N ASP A 104 -4.33 18.41 3.48
CA ASP A 104 -4.15 18.78 4.88
C ASP A 104 -4.18 17.54 5.77
N SER A 105 -3.16 17.37 6.61
CA SER A 105 -3.00 16.20 7.46
C SER A 105 -4.08 16.08 8.56
N SER A 106 -4.91 17.12 8.71
CA SER A 106 -6.07 17.12 9.61
C SER A 106 -7.23 16.28 9.07
N ASP A 107 -7.26 15.99 7.76
CA ASP A 107 -8.27 15.14 7.13
C ASP A 107 -8.00 13.63 7.30
N ASP A 108 -6.76 13.24 7.58
CA ASP A 108 -6.34 11.83 7.74
C ASP A 108 -6.89 11.13 8.99
N LEU A 109 -7.41 11.90 9.95
CA LEU A 109 -7.98 11.35 11.19
C LEU A 109 -9.51 11.24 11.15
N LYS A 110 -10.16 11.76 10.11
CA LYS A 110 -11.60 11.62 9.93
C LYS A 110 -11.85 10.51 8.94
N LEU A 111 -12.26 9.33 9.44
CA LEU A 111 -12.60 8.14 8.63
C LEU A 111 -13.46 8.46 7.39
N LYS A 112 -14.34 9.47 7.49
CA LYS A 112 -15.21 9.91 6.39
C LYS A 112 -14.46 10.51 5.18
N ASN A 113 -13.25 11.06 5.39
CA ASN A 113 -12.43 11.70 4.36
C ASN A 113 -11.37 10.75 3.76
N ILE A 114 -11.10 9.64 4.46
CA ILE A 114 -10.16 8.60 4.03
C ILE A 114 -10.70 7.80 2.84
N ILE A 115 -12.03 7.64 2.73
CA ILE A 115 -12.71 6.88 1.67
C ILE A 115 -13.17 7.81 0.53
N ILE A 116 -12.38 8.84 0.21
CA ILE A 116 -12.62 9.67 -0.97
C ILE A 116 -11.79 9.09 -2.13
N PRO A 117 -12.39 8.88 -3.32
CA PRO A 117 -11.63 8.46 -4.51
C PRO A 117 -10.44 9.38 -4.77
N GLY A 118 -9.24 8.80 -4.89
CA GLY A 118 -7.99 9.55 -5.06
C GLY A 118 -7.24 9.87 -3.76
N HIS A 119 -7.79 9.56 -2.59
CA HIS A 119 -7.07 9.69 -1.32
C HIS A 119 -6.02 8.57 -1.18
N PRO A 120 -4.74 8.86 -0.87
CA PRO A 120 -3.69 7.85 -0.79
C PRO A 120 -4.01 6.75 0.22
N ALA A 121 -4.61 7.10 1.37
CA ALA A 121 -5.04 6.13 2.38
C ALA A 121 -6.17 5.19 1.90
N ALA A 122 -7.05 5.64 1.00
CA ALA A 122 -8.06 4.78 0.36
C ALA A 122 -7.38 3.67 -0.46
N GLN A 123 -6.32 4.05 -1.20
CA GLN A 123 -5.57 3.12 -2.03
C GLN A 123 -4.86 2.04 -1.19
N ILE A 124 -4.37 2.39 0.00
CA ILE A 124 -3.81 1.42 0.96
C ILE A 124 -4.86 0.39 1.37
N ALA A 125 -6.02 0.87 1.82
CA ALA A 125 -7.10 0.02 2.29
C ALA A 125 -7.64 -0.88 1.17
N PHE A 126 -7.81 -0.33 -0.03
CA PHE A 126 -8.29 -1.07 -1.20
C PHE A 126 -7.30 -2.15 -1.64
N ASN A 127 -6.02 -1.83 -1.76
CA ASN A 127 -4.98 -2.79 -2.15
C ASN A 127 -4.83 -3.92 -1.11
N ALA A 128 -4.88 -3.59 0.18
CA ALA A 128 -4.86 -4.59 1.25
C ALA A 128 -6.10 -5.50 1.20
N LEU A 129 -7.28 -4.93 0.96
CA LEU A 129 -8.52 -5.66 0.81
C LEU A 129 -8.48 -6.61 -0.39
N ILE A 130 -7.91 -6.19 -1.52
CA ILE A 130 -7.72 -7.06 -2.70
C ILE A 130 -6.94 -8.32 -2.33
N VAL A 131 -5.79 -8.18 -1.64
CA VAL A 131 -4.96 -9.32 -1.24
C VAL A 131 -5.73 -10.26 -0.32
N LEU A 132 -6.49 -9.74 0.65
CA LEU A 132 -7.31 -10.53 1.56
C LEU A 132 -8.44 -11.25 0.83
N CYS A 133 -9.20 -10.56 -0.03
CA CYS A 133 -10.31 -11.14 -0.79
C CYS A 133 -9.83 -12.25 -1.73
N ILE A 134 -8.70 -12.06 -2.42
CA ILE A 134 -8.15 -13.07 -3.32
C ILE A 134 -7.68 -14.30 -2.52
N SER A 135 -6.98 -14.10 -1.40
CA SER A 135 -6.62 -15.21 -0.51
C SER A 135 -7.85 -15.98 0.00
N PHE A 136 -8.91 -15.28 0.37
CA PHE A 136 -10.16 -15.90 0.79
C PHE A 136 -10.82 -16.71 -0.33
N VAL A 137 -10.89 -16.18 -1.56
CA VAL A 137 -11.42 -16.90 -2.72
C VAL A 137 -10.64 -18.18 -2.98
N TYR A 138 -9.30 -18.12 -2.97
CA TYR A 138 -8.48 -19.32 -3.16
C TYR A 138 -8.67 -20.34 -2.02
N ALA A 139 -8.69 -19.87 -0.77
CA ALA A 139 -8.96 -20.71 0.39
C ALA A 139 -10.34 -21.41 0.28
N PHE A 140 -11.36 -20.70 -0.18
CA PHE A 140 -12.71 -21.23 -0.37
C PHE A 140 -12.76 -22.27 -1.51
N VAL A 141 -12.11 -22.01 -2.64
CA VAL A 141 -12.03 -22.98 -3.75
C VAL A 141 -11.34 -24.27 -3.31
N LEU A 142 -10.26 -24.15 -2.53
CA LEU A 142 -9.57 -25.31 -1.96
C LEU A 142 -10.45 -26.07 -0.97
N LEU A 143 -11.23 -25.36 -0.13
CA LEU A 143 -12.18 -25.98 0.79
C LEU A 143 -13.26 -26.79 0.05
N LEU A 144 -13.84 -26.24 -1.03
CA LEU A 144 -14.83 -26.96 -1.84
C LEU A 144 -14.26 -28.26 -2.43
N LYS A 145 -12.99 -28.25 -2.86
CA LYS A 145 -12.32 -29.46 -3.35
C LYS A 145 -12.17 -30.53 -2.27
N LEU A 146 -11.91 -30.16 -1.03
CA LEU A 146 -11.79 -31.12 0.08
C LEU A 146 -13.13 -31.76 0.48
N ILE A 147 -14.26 -31.06 0.25
CA ILE A 147 -15.59 -31.55 0.61
C ILE A 147 -16.21 -32.40 -0.51
N GLY A 148 -15.94 -32.06 -1.78
CA GLY A 148 -16.53 -32.73 -2.95
C GLY A 148 -15.64 -33.79 -3.62
N GLY A 149 -14.43 -34.02 -3.12
CA GLY A 149 -13.46 -35.00 -3.63
C GLY A 149 -13.36 -36.27 -2.81
#